data_AF-A0A7J6KLI6-F1
#
_entry.id   AF-A0A7J6KLI6-F1
#
_cell.length_a   1.000
_cell.length_b   1.000
_cell.length_c   1.000
_cell.angle_alpha   90.00
_cell.angle_beta   90.00
_cell.angle_gamma   90.00
#
_symmetry.space_group_name_H-M   'P 1'
#
loop_
_entity.id
_entity.type
_entity.pdbx_description
1 polymer ?
#
loop_
_entity_poly.entity_id
_entity_poly.type
_entity_poly.pdbx_seq_one_letter_code
_entity_poly.pdbx_strand_id
1 'polypeptide(L)'
;NAKKASFAEDRRIMLQMFDLIRPDEALEKFNALTWDAKGHVSQFMAMLNRTLEEYDRMLPQEERLPPPVKKRMILDRLIGSAPEGARPVLRRRRPKEVAEVCQIIEDYRGKQPKAARPVAAGTIEEAPAAPAAVGQIRPEEGKQWAALMESQTKAIKEMHSSQNALLGSLKDLLKNQQAVGGVGPARAPGGQAPGARADGGRPRRPLLPCEGKHATYNCPHKKYPEGCYICGARTHLSRQCPERAAL
;
A
#
# COMPACT_ATOMS: atom_id res chain seq x y z
N ASN A 1 -13.42 -20.35 -30.54
CA ASN A 1 -14.65 -19.59 -30.85
C ASN A 1 -15.53 -19.47 -29.61
N ALA A 2 -15.24 -18.50 -28.74
CA ALA A 2 -16.15 -18.16 -27.65
C ALA A 2 -17.40 -17.50 -28.26
N LYS A 3 -18.58 -18.12 -28.10
CA LYS A 3 -19.84 -17.55 -28.56
C LYS A 3 -20.05 -16.25 -27.78
N LYS A 4 -20.08 -15.10 -28.47
CA LYS A 4 -20.49 -13.81 -27.87
C LYS A 4 -21.82 -14.04 -27.16
N ALA A 5 -21.82 -13.93 -25.83
CA ALA A 5 -23.06 -13.73 -25.10
C ALA A 5 -23.76 -12.53 -25.74
N SER A 6 -25.07 -12.60 -25.91
CA SER A 6 -25.81 -11.78 -26.86
C SER A 6 -25.39 -10.31 -26.85
N PHE A 7 -25.24 -9.69 -28.03
CA PHE A 7 -24.93 -8.26 -28.17
C PHE A 7 -25.84 -7.35 -27.33
N ALA A 8 -27.07 -7.79 -27.06
CA ALA A 8 -28.01 -7.11 -26.18
C ALA A 8 -27.51 -7.03 -24.73
N GLU A 9 -26.87 -8.09 -24.23
CA GLU A 9 -26.27 -8.12 -22.89
C GLU A 9 -25.00 -7.27 -22.83
N ASP A 10 -24.13 -7.37 -23.83
CA ASP A 10 -22.94 -6.50 -23.93
C ASP A 10 -23.33 -5.02 -23.97
N ARG A 11 -24.38 -4.67 -24.74
CA ARG A 11 -24.92 -3.30 -24.80
C ARG A 11 -25.52 -2.87 -23.46
N ARG A 12 -26.21 -3.76 -22.75
CA ARG A 12 -26.78 -3.49 -21.42
C ARG A 12 -25.69 -3.22 -20.40
N ILE A 13 -24.65 -4.05 -20.34
CA ILE A 13 -23.50 -3.88 -19.44
C ILE A 13 -22.78 -2.56 -19.73
N MET A 14 -22.56 -2.23 -21.01
CA MET A 14 -21.94 -0.97 -21.40
C MET A 14 -22.75 0.24 -20.94
N LEU A 15 -24.08 0.23 -21.09
CA LEU A 15 -24.94 1.31 -20.61
C LEU A 15 -24.92 1.42 -19.07
N GLN A 16 -24.93 0.29 -18.36
CA GLN A 16 -24.79 0.28 -16.89
C GLN A 16 -23.46 0.89 -16.43
N MET A 17 -22.35 0.69 -17.17
CA MET A 17 -21.08 1.36 -16.86
C MET A 17 -21.20 2.88 -16.97
N PHE A 18 -21.89 3.41 -17.98
CA PHE A 18 -22.07 4.87 -18.13
C PHE A 18 -22.93 5.48 -17.02
N ASP A 19 -23.89 4.73 -16.49
CA ASP A 19 -24.71 5.16 -15.37
C ASP A 19 -23.90 5.32 -14.06
N LEU A 20 -22.79 4.58 -13.92
CA LEU A 20 -21.91 4.62 -12.75
C LEU A 20 -20.83 5.73 -12.79
N ILE A 21 -20.53 6.28 -13.97
CA ILE A 21 -19.50 7.33 -14.14
C ILE A 21 -19.81 8.58 -13.30
N ARG A 22 -21.08 8.99 -13.25
CA ARG A 22 -21.49 10.19 -12.50
C ARG A 22 -21.38 9.99 -10.97
N PRO A 23 -21.86 8.87 -10.39
CA PRO A 23 -21.56 8.50 -9.01
C PRO A 23 -20.05 8.52 -8.69
N ASP A 24 -19.23 7.93 -9.56
CA ASP A 24 -17.78 7.86 -9.33
C ASP A 24 -17.14 9.25 -9.28
N GLU A 25 -17.51 10.15 -10.19
CA GLU A 25 -17.04 11.55 -10.17
C GLU A 25 -17.41 12.29 -8.87
N ALA A 26 -18.59 12.04 -8.28
CA ALA A 26 -18.94 12.67 -7.00
C ALA A 26 -18.21 12.06 -5.82
N LEU A 27 -17.96 10.74 -5.85
CA LEU A 27 -17.13 10.10 -4.85
C LEU A 27 -15.69 10.61 -4.92
N GLU A 28 -15.16 10.83 -6.12
CA GLU A 28 -13.87 11.47 -6.32
C GLU A 28 -13.84 12.89 -5.76
N LYS A 29 -14.89 13.70 -6.01
CA LYS A 29 -15.02 15.05 -5.41
C LYS A 29 -14.96 14.98 -3.88
N PHE A 30 -15.70 14.05 -3.26
CA PHE A 30 -15.64 13.81 -1.81
C PHE A 30 -14.22 13.45 -1.33
N ASN A 31 -13.54 12.56 -2.06
CA ASN A 31 -12.17 12.16 -1.75
C ASN A 31 -11.11 13.22 -2.04
N ALA A 32 -11.43 14.24 -2.84
CA ALA A 32 -10.57 15.39 -3.08
C ALA A 32 -10.71 16.47 -2.00
N LEU A 33 -11.82 16.49 -1.25
CA LEU A 33 -12.07 17.52 -0.23
C LEU A 33 -11.04 17.48 0.90
N THR A 34 -10.24 18.52 1.02
CA THR A 34 -9.25 18.67 2.10
C THR A 34 -9.61 19.87 2.96
N TRP A 35 -9.27 19.79 4.24
CA TRP A 35 -9.46 20.90 5.15
C TRP A 35 -8.27 21.86 5.04
N ASP A 36 -8.56 23.14 4.88
CA ASP A 36 -7.57 24.20 4.62
C ASP A 36 -6.87 24.71 5.90
N ALA A 37 -7.18 24.12 7.07
CA ALA A 37 -6.71 24.49 8.41
C ALA A 37 -6.98 25.96 8.83
N LYS A 38 -7.66 26.75 7.99
CA LYS A 38 -8.01 28.15 8.21
C LYS A 38 -9.47 28.29 8.63
N GLY A 39 -10.37 27.52 8.01
CA GLY A 39 -11.79 27.48 8.36
C GLY A 39 -12.08 26.59 9.57
N HIS A 40 -13.27 26.75 10.16
CA HIS A 40 -13.74 25.85 11.22
C HIS A 40 -13.99 24.44 10.67
N VAL A 41 -13.60 23.42 11.43
CA VAL A 41 -13.83 22.00 11.12
C VAL A 41 -15.32 21.72 10.96
N SER A 42 -16.18 22.41 11.69
CA SER A 42 -17.64 22.29 11.55
C SER A 42 -18.13 22.66 10.14
N GLN A 43 -17.53 23.67 9.50
CA GLN A 43 -17.88 24.05 8.12
C GLN A 43 -17.40 22.99 7.13
N PHE A 44 -16.20 22.47 7.34
CA PHE A 44 -15.68 21.35 6.55
C PHE A 44 -16.54 20.09 6.71
N MET A 45 -16.96 19.76 7.92
CA MET A 45 -17.87 18.65 8.21
C MET A 45 -19.22 18.83 7.50
N ALA A 46 -19.78 20.05 7.47
CA ALA A 46 -21.00 20.33 6.72
C ALA A 46 -20.81 20.11 5.21
N MET A 47 -19.64 20.50 4.67
CA MET A 47 -19.28 20.25 3.27
C MET A 47 -19.15 18.75 2.96
N LEU A 48 -18.53 17.97 3.86
CA LEU A 48 -18.42 16.52 3.73
C LEU A 48 -19.80 15.84 3.73
N ASN A 49 -20.70 16.22 4.63
CA ASN A 49 -22.06 15.68 4.67
C ASN A 49 -22.80 16.00 3.37
N ARG A 50 -22.77 17.26 2.92
CA ARG A 50 -23.45 17.69 1.69
C ARG A 50 -22.97 16.93 0.45
N THR A 51 -21.66 16.77 0.29
CA THR A 51 -21.10 16.06 -0.86
C THR A 51 -21.37 14.56 -0.82
N LEU A 52 -21.37 13.97 0.38
CA LEU A 52 -21.71 12.56 0.56
C LEU A 52 -23.21 12.29 0.34
N GLU A 53 -24.09 13.21 0.75
CA GLU A 53 -25.52 13.16 0.45
C GLU A 53 -25.80 13.32 -1.05
N GLU A 54 -25.02 14.16 -1.74
CA GLU A 54 -25.11 14.31 -3.18
C GLU A 54 -24.71 13.03 -3.92
N TYR A 55 -23.63 12.37 -3.48
CA TYR A 55 -23.24 11.05 -3.96
C TYR A 55 -24.35 10.00 -3.71
N ASP A 56 -24.85 9.94 -2.47
CA ASP A 56 -25.90 8.97 -2.08
C ASP A 56 -27.20 9.15 -2.88
N ARG A 57 -27.53 10.38 -3.27
CA ARG A 57 -28.70 10.67 -4.12
C ARG A 57 -28.54 10.16 -5.55
N MET A 58 -27.31 10.05 -6.04
CA MET A 58 -27.02 9.55 -7.39
C MET A 58 -26.94 8.03 -7.47
N LEU A 59 -26.85 7.35 -6.33
CA LEU A 59 -26.88 5.89 -6.29
C LEU A 59 -28.31 5.35 -6.51
N PRO A 60 -28.44 4.17 -7.15
CA PRO A 60 -29.68 3.41 -7.14
C PRO A 60 -30.21 3.21 -5.71
N GLN A 61 -31.52 3.09 -5.54
CA GLN A 61 -32.16 3.06 -4.21
C GLN A 61 -31.71 1.86 -3.38
N GLU A 62 -31.39 0.75 -4.04
CA GLU A 62 -30.89 -0.49 -3.47
C GLU A 62 -29.42 -0.40 -3.01
N GLU A 63 -28.66 0.53 -3.58
CA GLU A 63 -27.22 0.72 -3.34
C GLU A 63 -26.91 1.92 -2.46
N ARG A 64 -27.94 2.62 -1.95
CA ARG A 64 -27.76 3.77 -1.05
C ARG A 64 -26.93 3.39 0.17
N LEU A 65 -26.04 4.30 0.54
CA LEU A 65 -25.12 4.09 1.64
C LEU A 65 -25.89 4.01 2.96
N PRO A 66 -25.73 2.92 3.74
CA PRO A 66 -26.27 2.84 5.08
C PRO A 66 -25.70 3.96 5.97
N PRO A 67 -26.48 4.50 6.93
CA PRO A 67 -26.00 5.50 7.89
C PRO A 67 -24.65 5.18 8.57
N PRO A 68 -24.36 3.94 9.00
CA PRO A 68 -23.06 3.64 9.61
C PRO A 68 -21.89 3.75 8.62
N VAL A 69 -22.11 3.44 7.33
CA VAL A 69 -21.09 3.57 6.29
C VAL A 69 -20.82 5.05 6.01
N LYS A 70 -21.87 5.87 5.93
CA LYS A 70 -21.71 7.33 5.77
C LYS A 70 -20.90 7.94 6.91
N LYS A 71 -21.25 7.60 8.17
CA LYS A 71 -20.49 8.03 9.36
C LYS A 71 -19.03 7.62 9.27
N ARG A 72 -18.76 6.38 8.83
CA ARG A 72 -17.39 5.86 8.69
C ARG A 72 -16.59 6.64 7.64
N MET A 73 -17.17 6.89 6.46
CA MET A 73 -16.52 7.66 5.39
C MET A 73 -16.18 9.08 5.84
N ILE A 74 -17.09 9.74 6.55
CA ILE A 74 -16.85 11.08 7.13
C ILE A 74 -15.72 11.04 8.15
N LEU A 75 -15.73 10.08 9.07
CA LEU A 75 -14.66 9.91 10.06
C LEU A 75 -13.29 9.68 9.41
N ASP A 76 -13.22 8.76 8.46
CA ASP A 76 -11.99 8.46 7.74
C ASP A 76 -11.46 9.70 6.99
N ARG A 77 -12.37 10.48 6.39
CA ARG A 77 -12.02 11.71 5.70
C ARG A 77 -11.54 12.82 6.64
N LEU A 78 -12.20 13.01 7.79
CA LEU A 78 -11.78 13.97 8.81
C LEU A 78 -10.40 13.62 9.37
N ILE A 79 -10.16 12.34 9.67
CA ILE A 79 -8.86 11.86 10.17
C ILE A 79 -7.77 12.04 9.10
N GLY A 80 -8.06 11.76 7.82
CA GLY A 80 -7.13 11.98 6.72
C GLY A 80 -6.76 13.46 6.51
N SER A 81 -7.74 14.34 6.72
CA SER A 81 -7.58 15.80 6.59
C SER A 81 -7.04 16.48 7.87
N ALA A 82 -6.78 15.70 8.93
CA ALA A 82 -6.30 16.24 10.20
C ALA A 82 -4.86 16.80 10.09
N PRO A 83 -4.55 17.88 10.82
CA PRO A 83 -3.22 18.48 10.83
C PRO A 83 -2.19 17.51 11.43
N GLU A 84 -0.91 17.63 11.03
CA GLU A 84 0.14 16.68 11.40
C GLU A 84 0.28 16.49 12.92
N GLY A 85 0.07 17.54 13.71
CA GLY A 85 0.08 17.46 15.17
C GLY A 85 -1.07 16.65 15.79
N ALA A 86 -2.23 16.59 15.13
CA ALA A 86 -3.41 15.89 15.63
C ALA A 86 -3.41 14.38 15.27
N ARG A 87 -2.75 14.00 14.17
CA ARG A 87 -2.73 12.61 13.67
C ARG A 87 -2.24 11.58 14.71
N PRO A 88 -1.16 11.81 15.48
CA PRO A 88 -0.72 10.87 16.52
C PRO A 88 -1.77 10.67 17.61
N VAL A 89 -2.48 11.73 17.99
CA VAL A 89 -3.53 11.67 19.02
C VAL A 89 -4.74 10.90 18.52
N LEU A 90 -5.18 11.17 17.28
CA LEU A 90 -6.26 10.43 16.63
C LEU A 90 -5.94 8.94 16.50
N ARG A 91 -4.68 8.57 16.18
CA ARG A 91 -4.24 7.17 16.11
C ARG A 91 -4.24 6.47 17.47
N ARG A 92 -3.88 7.17 18.54
CA ARG A 92 -3.85 6.62 19.91
C ARG A 92 -5.25 6.47 20.50
N ARG A 93 -6.09 7.49 20.37
CA ARG A 93 -7.44 7.51 20.96
C ARG A 93 -8.47 6.70 20.17
N ARG A 94 -8.27 6.56 18.84
CA ARG A 94 -9.22 5.91 17.92
C ARG A 94 -10.68 6.34 18.17
N PRO A 95 -10.96 7.65 18.11
CA PRO A 95 -12.30 8.17 18.31
C PRO A 95 -13.30 7.55 17.32
N LYS A 96 -14.47 7.15 17.83
CA LYS A 96 -15.58 6.60 17.03
C LYS A 96 -16.67 7.63 16.75
N GLU A 97 -16.65 8.74 17.47
CA GLU A 97 -17.61 9.82 17.32
C GLU A 97 -17.03 10.98 16.50
N VAL A 98 -17.87 11.51 15.61
CA VAL A 98 -17.50 12.63 14.72
C VAL A 98 -17.19 13.87 15.55
N ALA A 99 -17.97 14.13 16.60
CA ALA A 99 -17.76 15.24 17.50
C ALA A 99 -16.39 15.19 18.19
N GLU A 100 -15.95 14.00 18.62
CA GLU A 100 -14.64 13.82 19.26
C GLU A 100 -13.49 14.10 18.28
N VAL A 101 -13.60 13.61 17.04
CA VAL A 101 -12.62 13.91 15.99
C VAL A 101 -12.55 15.41 15.70
N CYS A 102 -13.71 16.07 15.53
CA CYS A 102 -13.77 17.50 15.27
C CYS A 102 -13.13 18.30 16.40
N GLN A 103 -13.41 17.96 17.67
CA GLN A 103 -12.81 18.61 18.82
C GLN A 103 -11.28 18.46 18.81
N ILE A 104 -10.77 17.25 18.58
CA ILE A 104 -9.32 17.01 18.51
C ILE A 104 -8.68 17.80 17.37
N ILE A 105 -9.32 17.92 16.21
CA ILE A 105 -8.77 18.68 15.09
C ILE A 105 -8.75 20.18 15.41
N GLU A 106 -9.83 20.70 16.01
CA GLU A 106 -9.95 22.11 16.44
C GLU A 106 -8.93 22.47 17.53
N ASP A 107 -8.66 21.59 18.49
CA ASP A 107 -7.67 21.81 19.55
C ASP A 107 -6.23 21.96 19.02
N TYR A 108 -5.99 21.49 17.80
CA TYR A 108 -4.72 21.57 17.10
C TYR A 108 -4.74 22.61 15.96
N ARG A 109 -5.86 23.35 15.81
CA ARG A 109 -5.96 24.50 14.92
C ARG A 109 -4.94 25.56 15.36
N GLY A 110 -4.03 25.94 14.46
CA GLY A 110 -2.97 26.92 14.73
C GLY A 110 -1.71 26.41 15.43
N LYS A 111 -1.66 25.14 15.87
CA LYS A 111 -0.45 24.49 16.41
C LYS A 111 0.40 23.83 15.32
N GLN A 112 0.32 24.34 14.09
CA GLN A 112 1.20 23.89 13.01
C GLN A 112 2.65 24.15 13.44
N PRO A 113 3.59 23.22 13.22
CA PRO A 113 4.99 23.50 13.44
C PRO A 113 5.35 24.71 12.58
N LYS A 114 5.76 25.81 13.22
CA LYS A 114 6.40 26.92 12.53
C LYS A 114 7.55 26.30 11.74
N ALA A 115 7.43 26.28 10.41
CA ALA A 115 8.58 26.08 9.55
C ALA A 115 9.68 27.04 10.00
N ALA A 116 10.88 26.52 10.15
CA ALA A 116 12.05 27.19 10.72
C ALA A 116 12.12 28.66 10.27
N ARG A 117 11.90 29.56 11.22
CA ARG A 117 12.18 30.98 11.05
C ARG A 117 13.61 31.19 11.54
N PRO A 118 14.52 31.75 10.73
CA PRO A 118 15.90 31.97 11.17
C PRO A 118 15.90 32.99 12.31
N VAL A 119 16.76 32.70 13.28
CA VAL A 119 17.00 33.49 14.49
C VAL A 119 17.38 34.92 14.12
N ALA A 120 16.65 35.89 14.67
CA ALA A 120 17.15 37.25 14.87
C ALA A 120 16.57 37.79 16.19
N ALA A 121 17.41 38.52 16.89
CA ALA A 121 17.44 38.77 18.33
C ALA A 121 16.45 39.82 18.88
N GLY A 122 16.27 39.78 20.21
CA GLY A 122 15.66 40.81 21.07
C GLY A 122 14.15 40.64 21.29
N THR A 123 13.54 40.78 22.47
CA THR A 123 13.94 41.28 23.79
C THR A 123 12.92 40.71 24.82
N ILE A 124 13.33 40.70 26.10
CA ILE A 124 12.68 40.12 27.29
C ILE A 124 11.37 40.85 27.64
N GLU A 125 10.38 40.14 28.21
CA GLU A 125 9.48 40.59 29.30
C GLU A 125 8.82 39.36 29.97
N GLU A 126 8.63 39.45 31.29
CA GLU A 126 8.50 38.37 32.28
C GLU A 126 7.03 38.10 32.72
N ALA A 127 6.67 36.81 32.86
CA ALA A 127 5.79 36.18 33.89
C ALA A 127 4.25 36.47 33.93
N PRO A 128 3.38 35.61 34.56
CA PRO A 128 3.68 34.51 35.50
C PRO A 128 3.01 33.13 35.26
N ALA A 129 3.44 32.21 36.13
CA ALA A 129 3.31 30.75 36.23
C ALA A 129 1.92 30.08 36.23
N ALA A 130 1.87 28.85 35.67
CA ALA A 130 1.14 27.66 36.18
C ALA A 130 1.69 26.37 35.49
N PRO A 131 1.59 25.17 36.10
CA PRO A 131 2.68 24.20 36.13
C PRO A 131 2.82 23.33 34.87
N ALA A 132 4.07 23.17 34.44
CA ALA A 132 4.50 22.27 33.40
C ALA A 132 4.48 20.81 33.87
N ALA A 133 3.59 20.01 33.31
CA ALA A 133 3.77 18.57 33.16
C ALA A 133 3.97 18.26 31.66
N VAL A 134 5.04 18.83 31.08
CA VAL A 134 5.52 18.41 29.76
C VAL A 134 6.43 17.21 29.99
N GLY A 135 5.87 16.01 29.82
CA GLY A 135 6.65 14.79 29.72
C GLY A 135 7.69 14.96 28.61
N GLN A 136 8.95 15.10 29.00
CA GLN A 136 10.09 15.04 28.10
C GLN A 136 10.02 13.72 27.33
N ILE A 137 9.69 13.79 26.05
CA ILE A 137 9.92 12.66 25.15
C ILE A 137 11.44 12.46 25.12
N ARG A 138 11.90 11.31 25.59
CA ARG A 138 13.32 10.95 25.60
C ARG A 138 13.87 11.07 24.17
N PRO A 139 14.99 11.79 23.93
CA PRO A 139 15.58 11.98 22.60
C PRO A 139 15.99 10.67 21.89
N GLU A 140 16.07 9.57 22.63
CA GLU A 140 16.34 8.23 22.11
C GLU A 140 15.21 7.65 21.25
N GLU A 141 13.95 7.92 21.60
CA GLU A 141 12.80 7.38 20.84
C GLU A 141 12.68 8.06 19.47
N GLY A 142 12.99 9.36 19.38
CA GLY A 142 12.98 10.11 18.12
C GLY A 142 13.97 9.59 17.09
N LYS A 143 15.17 9.20 17.54
CA LYS A 143 16.20 8.59 16.67
C LYS A 143 15.78 7.19 16.20
N GLN A 144 15.16 6.41 17.09
CA GLN A 144 14.66 5.07 16.75
C GLN A 144 13.53 5.12 15.72
N TRP A 145 12.61 6.08 15.84
CA TRP A 145 11.57 6.31 14.84
C TRP A 145 12.13 6.80 13.50
N ALA A 146 13.12 7.69 13.51
CA ALA A 146 13.77 8.15 12.28
C ALA A 146 14.47 6.99 11.54
N ALA A 147 15.22 6.15 12.26
CA ALA A 147 15.89 4.97 11.70
C ALA A 147 14.88 3.95 11.14
N LEU A 148 13.75 3.74 11.83
CA LEU A 148 12.68 2.87 11.35
C LEU A 148 12.06 3.40 10.05
N MET A 149 11.76 4.70 9.99
CA MET A 149 11.17 5.33 8.80
C MET A 149 12.14 5.31 7.61
N GLU A 150 13.43 5.53 7.84
CA GLU A 150 14.46 5.44 6.80
C GLU A 150 14.61 3.99 6.28
N SER A 151 14.61 3.00 7.18
CA SER A 151 14.60 1.59 6.80
C SER A 151 13.37 1.20 5.98
N GLN A 152 12.17 1.65 6.38
CA GLN A 152 10.94 1.38 5.62
C GLN A 152 10.95 2.05 4.25
N THR A 153 11.44 3.29 4.17
CA THR A 153 11.56 4.04 2.91
C THR A 153 12.54 3.37 1.95
N LYS A 154 13.66 2.84 2.47
CA LYS A 154 14.63 2.07 1.67
C LYS A 154 14.02 0.78 1.13
N ALA A 155 13.30 0.02 1.96
CA ALA A 155 12.63 -1.21 1.54
C ALA A 155 11.56 -0.96 0.45
N ILE A 156 10.80 0.15 0.57
CA ILE A 156 9.81 0.54 -0.45
C ILE A 156 10.51 0.89 -1.77
N LYS A 157 11.63 1.63 -1.74
CA LYS A 157 12.40 1.98 -2.94
C LYS A 157 12.97 0.74 -3.63
N GLU A 158 13.50 -0.22 -2.87
CA GLU A 158 14.01 -1.48 -3.40
C GLU A 158 12.89 -2.33 -4.01
N MET A 159 11.74 -2.40 -3.36
CA MET A 159 10.56 -3.08 -3.88
C MET A 159 10.09 -2.45 -5.19
N HIS A 160 9.97 -1.13 -5.26
CA HIS A 160 9.58 -0.40 -6.47
C HIS A 160 10.58 -0.60 -7.60
N SER A 161 11.89 -0.61 -7.30
CA SER A 161 12.94 -0.93 -8.27
C SER A 161 12.81 -2.36 -8.82
N SER A 162 12.54 -3.35 -7.95
CA SER A 162 12.32 -4.74 -8.37
C SER A 162 11.08 -4.90 -9.26
N GLN A 163 9.98 -4.20 -8.93
CA GLN A 163 8.77 -4.21 -9.75
C GLN A 163 9.01 -3.58 -11.13
N ASN A 164 9.75 -2.47 -11.20
CA ASN A 164 10.13 -1.86 -12.47
C ASN A 164 11.03 -2.76 -13.33
N ALA A 165 11.94 -3.51 -12.71
CA ALA A 165 12.78 -4.48 -13.43
C ALA A 165 11.96 -5.67 -13.99
N LEU A 166 10.96 -6.14 -13.23
CA LEU A 166 10.03 -7.17 -13.70
C LEU A 166 9.16 -6.66 -14.85
N LEU A 167 8.66 -5.44 -14.76
CA LEU A 167 7.90 -4.79 -15.84
C LEU A 167 8.75 -4.60 -17.10
N GLY A 168 10.02 -4.23 -16.96
CA GLY A 168 10.97 -4.17 -18.07
C GLY A 168 11.15 -5.52 -18.74
N SER A 169 11.39 -6.57 -17.94
CA SER A 169 11.57 -7.94 -18.44
C SER A 169 10.32 -8.47 -19.17
N LEU A 170 9.12 -8.17 -18.64
CA LEU A 170 7.85 -8.52 -19.29
C LEU A 170 7.66 -7.77 -20.61
N LYS A 171 8.06 -6.50 -20.67
CA LYS A 171 8.01 -5.70 -21.89
C LYS A 171 8.97 -6.23 -22.96
N ASP A 172 10.14 -6.71 -22.57
CA ASP A 172 11.11 -7.31 -23.49
C ASP A 172 10.66 -8.68 -24.00
N LEU A 173 10.02 -9.50 -23.16
CA LEU A 173 9.35 -10.73 -23.59
C LEU A 173 8.22 -10.46 -24.58
N LEU A 174 7.44 -9.40 -24.36
CA LEU A 174 6.36 -9.02 -25.28
C LEU A 174 6.91 -8.54 -26.63
N LYS A 175 8.00 -7.76 -26.64
CA LYS A 175 8.69 -7.33 -27.85
C LYS A 175 9.28 -8.52 -28.62
N ASN A 176 9.89 -9.47 -27.92
CA ASN A 176 10.44 -10.67 -28.54
C ASN A 176 9.34 -11.58 -29.11
N GLN A 177 8.14 -11.63 -28.52
CA GLN A 177 7.00 -12.33 -29.12
C GLN A 177 6.45 -11.62 -30.37
N GLN A 178 6.45 -10.28 -30.39
CA GLN A 178 6.04 -9.51 -31.57
C GLN A 178 7.04 -9.62 -32.73
N ALA A 179 8.32 -9.86 -32.45
CA ALA A 179 9.34 -10.11 -33.46
C ALA A 179 9.24 -11.50 -34.13
N VAL A 180 8.41 -12.42 -33.61
CA VAL A 180 8.27 -13.82 -34.11
C VAL A 180 6.98 -14.01 -34.96
N GLY A 181 6.36 -12.91 -35.42
CA GLY A 181 5.25 -12.94 -36.37
C GLY A 181 5.70 -13.05 -37.83
N GLY A 182 6.28 -14.19 -38.25
CA GLY A 182 6.61 -14.44 -39.66
C GLY A 182 7.21 -15.82 -39.96
N VAL A 183 6.34 -16.80 -40.27
CA VAL A 183 6.49 -18.04 -41.09
C VAL A 183 7.72 -18.95 -40.86
N GLY A 184 7.48 -20.19 -40.39
CA GLY A 184 8.48 -21.27 -40.11
C GLY A 184 9.00 -22.05 -41.34
N PRO A 185 9.52 -23.31 -41.24
CA PRO A 185 9.44 -24.26 -40.12
C PRO A 185 10.71 -25.10 -39.79
N ALA A 186 10.52 -26.04 -38.85
CA ALA A 186 11.26 -27.30 -38.59
C ALA A 186 12.43 -27.27 -37.57
N ARG A 187 12.21 -27.86 -36.39
CA ARG A 187 12.59 -29.27 -36.08
C ARG A 187 12.29 -29.62 -34.61
N ALA A 188 11.40 -30.59 -34.40
CA ALA A 188 11.30 -31.39 -33.16
C ALA A 188 12.16 -32.67 -33.34
N PRO A 189 12.54 -33.44 -32.30
CA PRO A 189 11.61 -34.15 -31.41
C PRO A 189 11.97 -33.98 -29.91
N GLY A 190 11.00 -33.86 -29.01
CA GLY A 190 10.30 -34.98 -28.36
C GLY A 190 10.61 -34.88 -26.86
N GLY A 191 9.69 -34.80 -25.92
CA GLY A 191 8.29 -35.18 -25.90
C GLY A 191 8.10 -36.03 -24.64
N GLN A 192 7.61 -35.42 -23.55
CA GLN A 192 6.67 -36.02 -22.59
C GLN A 192 6.40 -35.04 -21.44
N ALA A 193 5.28 -34.34 -21.53
CA ALA A 193 4.38 -34.24 -20.39
C ALA A 193 3.51 -35.50 -20.38
N PRO A 194 2.99 -35.94 -19.22
CA PRO A 194 1.59 -35.60 -18.99
C PRO A 194 1.26 -35.31 -17.51
N GLY A 195 0.12 -34.67 -17.30
CA GLY A 195 -0.72 -35.01 -16.15
C GLY A 195 -1.03 -33.87 -15.19
N ALA A 196 -2.18 -33.26 -15.42
CA ALA A 196 -2.93 -32.41 -14.50
C ALA A 196 -3.04 -32.94 -13.06
N ARG A 197 -3.10 -32.03 -12.08
CA ARG A 197 -4.34 -31.71 -11.33
C ARG A 197 -4.08 -30.65 -10.27
N ALA A 198 -5.09 -29.81 -10.07
CA ALA A 198 -5.27 -28.96 -8.91
C ALA A 198 -5.16 -29.77 -7.61
N ASP A 199 -4.67 -29.16 -6.53
CA ASP A 199 -5.32 -29.17 -5.20
C ASP A 199 -4.42 -28.52 -4.13
N GLY A 200 -5.07 -27.88 -3.16
CA GLY A 200 -4.71 -27.98 -1.74
C GLY A 200 -3.40 -27.36 -1.24
N GLY A 201 -3.53 -26.39 -0.33
CA GLY A 201 -2.42 -25.78 0.38
C GLY A 201 -1.56 -26.78 1.18
N ARG A 202 -0.23 -26.55 1.16
CA ARG A 202 0.72 -26.86 2.23
C ARG A 202 1.99 -26.00 2.03
N PRO A 203 2.63 -25.51 3.09
CA PRO A 203 3.85 -24.72 2.96
C PRO A 203 4.98 -25.60 2.45
N ARG A 204 5.55 -25.25 1.29
CA ARG A 204 6.80 -25.87 0.81
C ARG A 204 7.89 -25.55 1.82
N ARG A 205 8.24 -26.55 2.65
CA ARG A 205 9.40 -26.50 3.53
C ARG A 205 10.64 -26.28 2.63
N PRO A 206 11.34 -25.15 2.73
CA PRO A 206 12.53 -24.93 1.91
C PRO A 206 13.55 -26.00 2.29
N LEU A 207 13.95 -26.81 1.31
CA LEU A 207 14.93 -27.87 1.48
C LEU A 207 16.29 -27.21 1.71
N LEU A 208 16.78 -27.27 2.95
CA LEU A 208 18.02 -26.61 3.33
C LEU A 208 19.27 -27.39 2.86
N PRO A 209 20.37 -26.70 2.49
CA PRO A 209 21.68 -27.30 2.18
C PRO A 209 22.45 -27.77 3.42
N CYS A 210 22.07 -27.30 4.62
CA CYS A 210 22.63 -27.65 5.92
C CYS A 210 21.51 -27.87 6.95
N GLU A 211 21.82 -28.42 8.12
CA GLU A 211 20.84 -28.64 9.20
C GLU A 211 20.59 -27.40 10.08
N GLY A 212 21.17 -26.25 9.72
CA GLY A 212 21.01 -25.01 10.47
C GLY A 212 19.59 -24.43 10.39
N LYS A 213 19.16 -23.69 11.41
CA LYS A 213 17.88 -22.96 11.41
C LYS A 213 17.99 -21.64 10.63
N HIS A 214 18.25 -21.67 9.33
CA HIS A 214 18.26 -20.48 8.47
C HIS A 214 17.66 -20.77 7.08
N ALA A 215 17.12 -19.77 6.41
CA ALA A 215 16.55 -19.98 5.07
C ALA A 215 17.64 -20.40 4.05
N THR A 216 17.32 -21.30 3.11
CA THR A 216 18.22 -21.82 2.05
C THR A 216 19.00 -20.72 1.31
N TYR A 217 18.39 -19.55 1.13
CA TYR A 217 19.03 -18.40 0.47
C TYR A 217 20.17 -17.77 1.28
N ASN A 218 20.11 -17.85 2.63
CA ASN A 218 21.09 -17.30 3.57
C ASN A 218 22.03 -18.37 4.15
N CYS A 219 22.25 -19.48 3.42
CA CYS A 219 23.15 -20.53 3.90
C CYS A 219 24.62 -20.13 3.74
N PRO A 220 25.44 -20.15 4.81
CA PRO A 220 26.85 -19.77 4.74
C PRO A 220 27.69 -20.74 3.88
N HIS A 221 27.18 -21.95 3.61
CA HIS A 221 27.82 -22.93 2.71
C HIS A 221 27.35 -22.81 1.25
N LYS A 222 26.52 -21.82 0.91
CA LYS A 222 26.06 -21.58 -0.46
C LYS A 222 27.18 -20.93 -1.26
N LYS A 223 27.83 -21.70 -2.15
CA LYS A 223 28.85 -21.19 -3.08
C LYS A 223 28.23 -20.62 -4.36
N TYR A 224 27.09 -21.16 -4.79
CA TYR A 224 26.47 -20.82 -6.08
C TYR A 224 25.04 -20.30 -5.93
N PRO A 225 24.57 -19.36 -6.77
CA PRO A 225 23.22 -18.78 -6.68
C PRO A 225 22.13 -19.69 -7.26
N GLU A 226 22.46 -20.52 -8.25
CA GLU A 226 21.54 -21.41 -8.97
C GLU A 226 22.10 -22.83 -9.10
N GLY A 227 21.22 -23.82 -9.28
CA GLY A 227 21.61 -25.23 -9.35
C GLY A 227 21.98 -25.80 -7.97
N CYS A 228 22.84 -26.82 -7.96
CA CYS A 228 23.46 -27.34 -6.75
C CYS A 228 24.24 -26.22 -6.05
N TYR A 229 23.84 -25.85 -4.84
CA TYR A 229 24.49 -24.79 -4.06
C TYR A 229 25.95 -25.09 -3.64
N ILE A 230 26.42 -26.34 -3.84
CA ILE A 230 27.78 -26.80 -3.50
C ILE A 230 28.71 -26.72 -4.73
N CYS A 231 28.28 -27.23 -5.89
CA CYS A 231 29.11 -27.34 -7.10
C CYS A 231 28.54 -26.64 -8.35
N GLY A 232 27.36 -26.02 -8.27
CA GLY A 232 26.73 -25.26 -9.35
C GLY A 232 26.02 -26.11 -10.42
N ALA A 233 26.11 -27.45 -10.38
CA ALA A 233 25.48 -28.32 -11.35
C ALA A 233 23.94 -28.29 -11.27
N ARG A 234 23.25 -28.23 -12.42
CA ARG A 234 21.77 -28.24 -12.48
C ARG A 234 21.17 -29.66 -12.50
N THR A 235 22.01 -30.69 -12.54
CA THR A 235 21.60 -32.10 -12.66
C THR A 235 21.19 -32.75 -11.34
N HIS A 236 21.55 -32.14 -10.20
CA HIS A 236 21.24 -32.65 -8.87
C HIS A 236 21.04 -31.51 -7.87
N LEU A 237 20.39 -31.81 -6.75
CA LEU A 237 20.21 -30.90 -5.63
C LEU A 237 21.38 -31.02 -4.65
N SER A 238 21.67 -29.97 -3.88
CA SER A 238 22.85 -29.92 -2.98
C SER A 238 22.97 -31.08 -1.99
N ARG A 239 21.85 -31.72 -1.62
CA ARG A 239 21.88 -32.89 -0.71
C ARG A 239 22.42 -34.16 -1.35
N GLN A 240 22.31 -34.27 -2.67
CA GLN A 240 22.77 -35.39 -3.48
C GLN A 240 24.07 -35.03 -4.22
N CYS A 241 24.73 -33.95 -3.79
CA CYS A 241 26.00 -33.56 -4.38
C CYS A 241 27.10 -34.54 -3.97
N PRO A 242 27.82 -35.15 -4.92
CA PRO A 242 28.93 -36.05 -4.60
C PRO A 242 30.05 -35.32 -3.84
N GLU A 243 30.21 -34.01 -4.04
CA GLU A 243 31.18 -33.17 -3.31
C GLU A 243 30.72 -32.77 -1.90
N ARG A 244 29.51 -33.18 -1.47
CA ARG A 244 29.00 -32.89 -0.12
C ARG A 244 29.76 -33.64 0.97
N ALA A 245 30.30 -34.83 0.69
CA ALA A 245 31.04 -35.61 1.67
C ALA A 245 32.40 -35.00 2.04
N ALA A 246 32.85 -33.97 1.31
CA ALA A 246 34.10 -33.25 1.53
C ALA A 246 33.91 -31.88 2.21
N LEU A 247 32.70 -31.56 2.69
CA LEU A 247 32.31 -30.31 3.37
C LEU A 247 31.88 -30.58 4.81
#